data_AF-A0A5E7VZV4-F1
#
_entry.id   AF-A0A5E7VZV4-F1
#
_cell.length_a   1.000
_cell.length_b   1.000
_cell.length_c   1.000
_cell.angle_alpha   90.00
_cell.angle_beta   90.00
_cell.angle_gamma   90.00
#
_symmetry.space_group_name_H-M   'P 1'
#
loop_
_entity.id
_entity.type
_entity.pdbx_description
1 polymer ?
#
loop_
_entity_poly.entity_id
_entity_poly.type
_entity_poly.pdbx_seq_one_letter_code
_entity_poly.pdbx_strand_id
1 'polypeptide(L)' 'MARAVGVSSTTVHKLWAANDLKPHLTRTFKLSNDPQFEYKFWDVRALPGPAGQGIGAVLR' A
#
# COMPACT_ATOMS: atom_id res chain seq x y z
N MET A 1 -16.30 -7.45 -8.10
CA MET A 1 -16.05 -6.49 -9.19
C MET A 1 -17.14 -6.53 -10.25
N ALA A 2 -17.32 -7.61 -11.02
CA ALA A 2 -18.30 -7.71 -12.12
C ALA A 2 -19.70 -7.13 -11.81
N ARG A 3 -20.36 -7.57 -10.71
CA ARG A 3 -21.66 -7.02 -10.28
C ARG A 3 -21.65 -5.53 -9.96
N ALA A 4 -20.56 -5.01 -9.38
CA ALA A 4 -20.46 -3.61 -9.00
C ALA A 4 -20.37 -2.66 -10.21
N VAL A 5 -19.89 -3.17 -11.35
CA VAL A 5 -19.73 -2.39 -12.59
C VAL A 5 -20.71 -2.83 -13.69
N GLY A 6 -21.64 -3.74 -13.40
CA GLY A 6 -22.66 -4.19 -14.35
C GLY A 6 -22.13 -5.00 -15.55
N VAL A 7 -20.97 -5.64 -15.42
CA VAL A 7 -20.33 -6.39 -16.52
C VAL A 7 -20.28 -7.89 -16.22
N SER A 8 -20.10 -8.71 -17.26
CA SER A 8 -19.91 -10.15 -17.10
C SER A 8 -18.60 -10.48 -16.36
N SER A 9 -18.56 -11.60 -15.65
CA SER A 9 -17.34 -12.11 -15.01
C SER A 9 -16.22 -12.35 -16.03
N THR A 10 -16.56 -12.85 -17.22
CA THR A 10 -15.60 -13.09 -18.32
C THR A 10 -14.96 -11.80 -18.80
N THR A 11 -15.72 -10.71 -18.92
CA THR A 11 -15.18 -9.39 -19.30
C THR A 11 -14.14 -8.90 -18.29
N VAL A 12 -14.44 -9.02 -16.99
CA VAL A 12 -13.50 -8.66 -15.92
C VAL A 12 -12.24 -9.53 -15.97
N HIS A 13 -12.41 -10.84 -16.20
CA HIS A 13 -11.28 -11.76 -16.23
C HIS A 13 -10.33 -11.50 -17.41
N LYS A 14 -10.89 -11.18 -18.59
CA LYS A 14 -10.10 -10.76 -19.77
C LYS A 14 -9.32 -9.48 -19.48
N LEU A 15 -9.97 -8.50 -18.86
CA LEU A 15 -9.32 -7.24 -18.52
C LEU A 15 -8.18 -7.44 -17.52
N TRP A 16 -8.37 -8.26 -16.50
CA TRP A 16 -7.30 -8.59 -15.54
C TRP A 16 -6.12 -9.28 -16.21
N ALA A 17 -6.37 -10.29 -17.04
CA ALA A 17 -5.32 -10.99 -17.77
C ALA A 17 -4.54 -10.07 -18.72
N ALA A 18 -5.23 -9.15 -19.41
CA ALA A 18 -4.60 -8.21 -20.33
C ALA A 18 -3.73 -7.15 -19.64
N ASN A 19 -3.92 -6.92 -18.33
CA ASN A 19 -3.18 -5.93 -17.54
C ASN A 19 -2.29 -6.58 -16.47
N ASP A 20 -2.08 -7.91 -16.54
CA ASP A 20 -1.35 -8.69 -15.54
C ASP A 20 -1.82 -8.48 -14.09
N LEU A 21 -3.09 -8.13 -13.92
CA LEU A 21 -3.69 -7.88 -12.61
C LEU A 21 -3.99 -9.22 -11.94
N LYS A 22 -3.46 -9.39 -10.74
CA LYS A 22 -3.68 -10.58 -9.92
C LYS A 22 -4.44 -10.17 -8.66
N PRO A 23 -5.77 -10.03 -8.73
CA PRO A 23 -6.59 -9.52 -7.62
C PRO A 23 -6.59 -10.44 -6.39
N HIS A 24 -6.15 -11.69 -6.53
CA HIS A 24 -5.95 -12.63 -5.44
C HIS A 24 -4.59 -12.47 -4.75
N LEU A 25 -3.64 -11.74 -5.35
CA LEU A 25 -2.34 -11.46 -4.73
C LEU A 25 -2.46 -10.23 -3.84
N THR A 26 -2.77 -10.47 -2.58
CA THR A 26 -2.60 -9.47 -1.52
C THR A 26 -1.22 -9.66 -0.90
N ARG A 27 -0.37 -8.63 -0.94
CA ARG A 27 0.92 -8.64 -0.24
C ARG A 27 0.73 -7.99 1.12
N THR A 28 1.02 -8.73 2.18
CA THR A 28 1.19 -8.15 3.51
C THR A 28 2.61 -7.62 3.61
N PHE A 29 2.74 -6.33 3.91
CA PHE A 29 4.04 -5.75 4.21
C PHE A 29 4.37 -6.05 5.67
N LYS A 30 5.59 -6.51 5.92
CA LYS A 30 6.11 -6.58 7.29
C LYS A 30 6.37 -5.15 7.74
N LEU A 31 5.50 -4.62 8.58
CA LEU A 31 5.73 -3.37 9.29
C LEU A 31 6.71 -3.65 10.43
N SER A 32 7.82 -2.92 10.49
CA SER A 32 8.74 -3.05 11.62
C SER A 32 8.12 -2.41 12.85
N ASN A 33 8.27 -3.05 14.02
CA ASN A 33 7.88 -2.46 15.31
C ASN A 33 8.96 -1.53 15.89
N ASP A 34 9.94 -1.15 15.07
CA ASP A 34 10.99 -0.22 15.46
C ASP A 34 10.37 1.15 15.81
N PRO A 35 10.61 1.71 17.01
CA PRO A 35 10.08 3.02 17.39
C PRO A 35 10.50 4.17 16.45
N GLN A 36 11.59 3.98 15.71
CA GLN A 36 12.08 4.92 14.70
C GLN A 36 11.78 4.45 13.26
N PHE A 37 10.83 3.52 13.08
CA PHE A 37 10.47 2.98 11.76
C PHE A 37 10.13 4.09 10.76
N GLU A 38 9.30 5.05 11.17
CA GLU A 38 8.89 6.18 10.32
C GLU A 38 10.11 6.97 9.83
N TYR A 39 11.01 7.35 10.75
CA TYR A 39 12.23 8.07 10.42
C TYR A 39 13.11 7.28 9.43
N LYS A 40 13.37 6.01 9.72
CA LYS A 40 14.18 5.12 8.85
C LYS A 40 13.53 4.88 7.49
N PHE A 41 12.21 4.80 7.44
CA PHE A 41 11.45 4.58 6.21
C PHE A 41 11.59 5.77 5.26
N TRP A 42 11.51 6.99 5.79
CA TRP A 42 11.75 8.20 5.02
C TRP A 42 13.22 8.35 4.62
N ASP A 43 14.16 7.99 5.51
CA ASP A 43 15.61 8.00 5.22
C ASP A 43 15.98 7.05 4.06
N VAL A 44 15.42 5.83 4.04
CA VAL A 44 15.62 4.87 2.94
C VAL A 44 15.01 5.37 1.62
N ARG A 45 13.94 6.17 1.67
CA ARG A 45 13.28 6.72 0.48
C ARG A 45 13.76 8.11 0.07
N ALA A 46 14.44 8.86 0.93
CA ALA A 46 14.79 10.25 0.72
C ALA A 46 15.87 10.74 1.69
N LEU A 47 17.03 11.13 1.15
CA LEU A 47 17.96 12.06 1.79
C LEU A 47 17.58 13.50 1.38
N PRO A 48 17.66 14.55 2.24
CA PRO A 48 17.31 14.65 3.66
C PRO A 48 16.17 15.69 3.89
N GLY A 49 15.40 15.56 4.98
CA GLY A 49 14.40 16.56 5.41
C GLY A 49 14.47 16.78 6.93
N PRO A 50 14.25 18.01 7.42
CA PRO A 50 14.92 18.54 8.61
C PRO A 50 14.40 17.96 9.92
N ALA A 51 15.31 17.99 10.90
CA ALA A 51 15.08 17.59 12.27
C ALA A 51 13.83 18.24 12.89
N GLY A 52 13.06 17.42 13.61
CA GLY A 52 12.22 17.89 14.69
C GLY A 52 10.75 18.10 14.35
N GLN A 53 9.99 17.01 14.22
CA GLN A 53 8.68 16.87 14.85
C GLN A 53 8.18 15.44 14.66
N GLY A 54 8.39 14.60 15.68
CA GLY A 54 7.67 13.35 15.79
C GLY A 54 6.21 13.68 16.07
N ILE A 55 5.32 13.43 15.12
CA ILE A 55 3.87 13.41 15.35
C ILE A 55 3.48 12.09 16.03
N GLY A 56 4.02 11.88 17.24
CA GLY A 56 3.53 10.91 18.20
C GLY A 56 2.48 11.55 19.11
N ALA A 57 1.43 12.14 18.52
CA ALA A 57 0.27 12.58 19.29
C ALA A 57 -0.66 11.38 19.49
N VAL A 58 -0.55 10.80 20.68
CA VAL A 58 -1.58 10.05 21.40
C VAL A 58 -2.98 10.46 20.92
N LEU A 59 -3.69 9.54 20.29
CA LEU A 59 -5.15 9.50 20.22
C LEU A 59 -5.57 8.07 19.83
N ARG A 60 -6.19 7.40 20.82
CA ARG A 60 -7.15 6.28 20.75
C ARG A 60 -7.01 5.22 19.66
#